data_AF-W7CI64-F1
#
_entry.id   AF-W7CI64-F1
#
_cell.length_a   1.000
_cell.length_b   1.000
_cell.length_c   1.000
_cell.angle_alpha   90.00
_cell.angle_beta   90.00
_cell.angle_gamma   90.00
#
_symmetry.space_group_name_H-M   'P 1'
#
loop_
_entity.id
_entity.type
_entity.pdbx_description
1 polymer ?
#
loop_
_entity_poly.entity_id
_entity_poly.type
_entity_poly.pdbx_seq_one_letter_code
_entity_poly.pdbx_strand_id
1 'polypeptide(L)'
;MRAAINKVEREEFVFEMIQPPFTAELMAELKAVSDNWLGNRKEKGFSLGFFDASYIEAAPVAVVKNENGRIVAFATMMPSHTTTLSSIDLMRHSEEAPSGIMDFLFVNLYQWSQANGYQEFNLGMSPLSNVGASRYAFVSERIAGFIYRFSQDFYGFQGLRNYKNKFVYDWRPRYIAFRKSSSIAFTMIQLMLLISKRRLLAPQDIQYDDVTVSEDSSEVSDRS
;
A
#
# COMPACT_ATOMS: atom_id res chain seq x y z
N MET A 1 17.66 -9.29 4.29
CA MET A 1 17.29 -8.69 3.00
C MET A 1 18.14 -9.25 1.87
N ARG A 2 19.45 -8.96 1.81
CA ARG A 2 20.34 -9.45 0.73
C ARG A 2 20.28 -10.97 0.47
N ALA A 3 20.30 -11.81 1.51
CA ALA A 3 20.22 -13.26 1.32
C ALA A 3 18.89 -13.76 0.73
N ALA A 4 17.77 -13.08 1.00
CA ALA A 4 16.47 -13.44 0.45
C ALA A 4 16.35 -13.01 -1.02
N ILE A 5 16.87 -11.84 -1.37
CA ILE A 5 16.95 -11.35 -2.76
C ILE A 5 17.84 -12.26 -3.60
N ASN A 6 19.04 -12.57 -3.10
CA ASN A 6 19.96 -13.47 -3.78
C ASN A 6 19.37 -14.88 -3.98
N LYS A 7 18.42 -15.31 -3.12
CA LYS A 7 17.72 -16.58 -3.31
C LYS A 7 16.78 -16.50 -4.50
N VAL A 8 15.98 -15.44 -4.60
CA VAL A 8 15.06 -15.21 -5.72
C VAL A 8 15.82 -15.08 -7.04
N GLU A 9 16.94 -14.37 -7.05
CA GLU A 9 17.81 -14.23 -8.23
C GLU A 9 18.46 -15.56 -8.65
N ARG A 10 18.82 -16.43 -7.68
CA ARG A 10 19.37 -17.77 -7.97
C ARG A 10 18.34 -18.74 -8.52
N GLU A 11 17.07 -18.54 -8.20
CA GLU A 11 15.96 -19.36 -8.67
C GLU A 11 15.38 -18.82 -10.01
N GLU A 12 16.17 -18.03 -10.75
CA GLU A 12 15.87 -17.52 -12.10
C GLU A 12 14.55 -16.75 -12.23
N PHE A 13 14.07 -16.13 -11.14
CA PHE A 13 12.91 -15.26 -11.20
C PHE A 13 13.24 -13.94 -11.90
N VAL A 14 12.36 -13.52 -12.80
CA VAL A 14 12.55 -12.34 -13.64
C VAL A 14 11.55 -11.26 -13.28
N PHE A 15 12.04 -10.06 -13.01
CA PHE A 15 11.23 -8.85 -12.84
C PHE A 15 10.99 -8.16 -14.19
N GLU A 16 9.76 -7.71 -14.42
CA GLU A 16 9.40 -6.96 -15.62
C GLU A 16 8.37 -5.87 -15.28
N MET A 17 8.52 -4.70 -15.91
CA MET A 17 7.51 -3.64 -15.89
C MET A 17 6.75 -3.64 -17.21
N ILE A 18 5.45 -3.96 -17.14
CA ILE A 18 4.58 -4.02 -18.31
C ILE A 18 3.77 -2.72 -18.38
N GLN A 19 3.76 -2.10 -19.56
CA GLN A 19 3.03 -0.87 -19.85
C GLN A 19 1.63 -1.19 -20.40
N PRO A 20 0.60 -0.39 -20.08
CA PRO A 20 -0.70 -0.51 -20.74
C PRO A 20 -0.60 -0.14 -22.23
N PRO A 21 -1.52 -0.62 -23.10
CA PRO A 21 -2.66 -1.48 -22.77
C PRO A 21 -2.26 -2.95 -22.53
N PHE A 22 -3.00 -3.62 -21.65
CA PHE A 22 -2.74 -5.02 -21.29
C PHE A 22 -3.55 -5.98 -22.16
N THR A 23 -2.98 -7.15 -22.46
CA THR A 23 -3.72 -8.21 -23.14
C THR A 23 -4.68 -8.90 -22.19
N ALA A 24 -5.71 -9.56 -22.74
CA ALA A 24 -6.67 -10.32 -21.95
C ALA A 24 -5.99 -11.47 -21.18
N GLU A 25 -4.96 -12.07 -21.76
CA GLU A 25 -4.16 -13.14 -21.16
C GLU A 25 -3.40 -12.62 -19.93
N LEU A 26 -2.72 -11.48 -20.05
CA LEU A 26 -2.01 -10.87 -18.92
C LEU A 26 -2.99 -10.54 -17.79
N MET A 27 -4.14 -9.92 -18.10
CA MET A 27 -5.15 -9.60 -17.10
C MET A 27 -5.69 -10.86 -16.41
N ALA A 28 -5.86 -11.96 -17.14
CA ALA A 28 -6.25 -13.25 -16.57
C ALA A 28 -5.16 -13.83 -15.64
N GLU A 29 -3.89 -13.73 -16.00
CA GLU A 29 -2.77 -14.16 -15.13
C GLU A 29 -2.69 -13.34 -13.84
N LEU A 30 -2.77 -12.00 -13.94
CA LEU A 30 -2.79 -11.12 -12.78
C LEU A 30 -3.97 -11.45 -11.86
N LYS A 31 -5.14 -11.74 -12.45
CA LYS A 31 -6.33 -12.14 -11.70
C LYS A 31 -6.11 -13.46 -10.99
N ALA A 32 -5.49 -14.46 -11.62
CA ALA A 32 -5.21 -15.75 -11.01
C ALA A 32 -4.30 -15.62 -9.78
N VAL A 33 -3.23 -14.82 -9.88
CA VAL A 33 -2.34 -14.51 -8.74
C VAL A 33 -3.11 -13.80 -7.63
N SER A 34 -3.95 -12.84 -8.00
CA SER A 34 -4.80 -12.09 -7.09
C SER A 34 -5.78 -13.00 -6.32
N ASP A 35 -6.49 -13.88 -7.02
CA ASP A 35 -7.47 -14.80 -6.45
C ASP A 35 -6.78 -15.81 -5.52
N ASN A 36 -5.61 -16.33 -5.92
CA ASN A 36 -4.81 -17.21 -5.09
C ASN A 36 -4.34 -16.51 -3.80
N TRP A 37 -3.84 -15.28 -3.90
CA TRP A 37 -3.41 -14.49 -2.73
C TRP A 37 -4.56 -14.17 -1.76
N LEU A 38 -5.76 -13.89 -2.30
CA LEU A 38 -6.95 -13.63 -1.50
C LEU A 38 -7.43 -14.91 -0.81
N GLY A 39 -7.40 -16.06 -1.50
CA GLY A 39 -7.96 -17.31 -1.01
C GLY A 39 -9.43 -17.12 -0.59
N ASN A 40 -9.74 -17.35 0.69
CA ASN A 40 -11.09 -17.14 1.24
C ASN A 40 -11.37 -15.68 1.69
N ARG A 41 -10.41 -14.77 1.54
CA ARG A 41 -10.57 -13.37 1.97
C ARG A 41 -11.34 -12.57 0.93
N LYS A 42 -12.20 -11.68 1.40
CA LYS A 42 -12.86 -10.69 0.54
C LYS A 42 -11.92 -9.51 0.28
N GLU A 43 -12.01 -8.95 -0.92
CA GLU A 43 -11.34 -7.69 -1.22
C GLU A 43 -11.91 -6.55 -0.37
N LYS A 44 -11.05 -5.58 -0.08
CA LYS A 44 -11.39 -4.35 0.64
C LYS A 44 -11.45 -3.19 -0.35
N GLY A 45 -12.10 -2.10 0.02
CA GLY A 45 -12.27 -0.94 -0.85
C GLY A 45 -12.02 0.39 -0.14
N PHE A 46 -12.45 1.47 -0.79
CA PHE A 46 -12.36 2.87 -0.35
C PHE A 46 -10.95 3.45 -0.22
N SER A 47 -10.09 2.89 0.64
CA SER A 47 -8.70 3.37 0.83
C SER A 47 -7.64 2.36 0.38
N LEU A 48 -8.06 1.23 -0.18
CA LEU A 48 -7.23 0.16 -0.73
C LEU A 48 -7.82 -0.21 -2.08
N GLY A 49 -6.96 -0.36 -3.09
CA GLY A 49 -7.37 -0.89 -4.37
C GLY A 49 -7.99 -2.27 -4.24
N PHE A 50 -8.90 -2.55 -5.17
CA PHE A 50 -9.38 -3.89 -5.47
C PHE A 50 -8.98 -4.22 -6.91
N PHE A 51 -9.03 -5.49 -7.28
CA PHE A 51 -8.71 -5.90 -8.64
C PHE A 51 -9.80 -5.42 -9.60
N ASP A 52 -9.57 -4.26 -10.20
CA ASP A 52 -10.44 -3.66 -11.21
C ASP A 52 -9.64 -3.46 -12.51
N ALA A 53 -10.17 -3.99 -13.61
CA ALA A 53 -9.45 -3.97 -14.88
C ALA A 53 -9.21 -2.54 -15.39
N SER A 54 -10.22 -1.67 -15.28
CA SER A 54 -10.11 -0.30 -15.76
C SER A 54 -9.12 0.53 -14.94
N TYR A 55 -9.04 0.26 -13.63
CA TYR A 55 -8.05 0.89 -12.76
C TYR A 55 -6.63 0.37 -13.03
N ILE A 56 -6.46 -0.94 -13.19
CA ILE A 56 -5.15 -1.54 -13.45
C ILE A 56 -4.58 -1.02 -14.77
N GLU A 57 -5.40 -0.92 -15.81
CA GLU A 57 -5.00 -0.39 -17.13
C GLU A 57 -4.55 1.08 -17.11
N ALA A 58 -4.80 1.83 -16.04
CA ALA A 58 -4.45 3.25 -15.96
C ALA A 58 -2.94 3.49 -15.67
N ALA A 59 -2.18 2.47 -15.28
CA ALA A 59 -0.78 2.60 -14.94
C ALA A 59 0.03 1.31 -15.22
N PRO A 60 1.38 1.39 -15.24
CA PRO A 60 2.22 0.22 -15.42
C PRO A 60 2.04 -0.82 -14.30
N VAL A 61 2.26 -2.08 -14.61
CA VAL A 61 2.25 -3.19 -13.65
C VAL A 61 3.62 -3.85 -13.58
N ALA A 62 4.16 -3.94 -12.38
CA ALA A 62 5.32 -4.75 -12.09
C ALA A 62 4.89 -6.21 -11.96
N VAL A 63 5.60 -7.12 -12.62
CA VAL A 63 5.39 -8.57 -12.50
C VAL A 63 6.68 -9.27 -12.17
N VAL A 64 6.57 -10.39 -11.45
CA VAL A 64 7.67 -11.35 -11.31
C VAL A 64 7.24 -12.68 -11.89
N LYS A 65 8.07 -13.18 -12.81
CA LYS A 65 7.87 -14.45 -13.50
C LYS A 65 8.84 -15.49 -12.97
N ASN A 66 8.41 -16.75 -12.89
CA ASN A 66 9.28 -17.88 -12.60
C ASN A 66 10.04 -18.34 -13.86
N GLU A 67 10.91 -19.35 -13.71
CA GLU A 67 11.67 -19.98 -14.80
C GLU A 67 10.80 -20.45 -15.99
N ASN A 68 9.53 -20.78 -15.74
CA ASN A 68 8.57 -21.23 -16.75
C ASN A 68 7.81 -20.07 -17.42
N GLY A 69 8.18 -18.82 -17.12
CA GLY A 69 7.55 -17.61 -17.64
C GLY A 69 6.20 -17.25 -16.99
N ARG A 70 5.75 -17.97 -15.96
CA ARG A 70 4.46 -17.71 -15.30
C ARG A 70 4.59 -16.61 -14.27
N ILE A 71 3.61 -15.70 -14.24
CA ILE A 71 3.56 -14.65 -13.21
C ILE A 71 3.23 -15.27 -11.84
N VAL A 72 4.11 -15.07 -10.87
CA VAL A 72 3.91 -15.53 -9.48
C VAL A 72 3.65 -14.37 -8.52
N ALA A 73 3.97 -13.14 -8.91
CA ALA A 73 3.70 -11.95 -8.10
C ALA A 73 3.54 -10.72 -8.98
N PHE A 74 2.78 -9.74 -8.52
CA PHE A 74 2.64 -8.46 -9.19
C PHE A 74 2.47 -7.30 -8.22
N ALA A 75 2.77 -6.10 -8.70
CA ALA A 75 2.40 -4.85 -8.05
C ALA A 75 1.88 -3.83 -9.06
N THR A 76 0.82 -3.12 -8.72
CA THR A 76 0.26 -2.06 -9.57
C THR A 76 0.84 -0.72 -9.16
N MET A 77 1.34 0.04 -10.12
CA MET A 77 1.71 1.44 -9.88
C MET A 77 0.43 2.26 -9.67
N MET A 78 0.49 3.25 -8.78
CA MET A 78 -0.58 4.22 -8.69
C MET A 78 -0.50 5.17 -9.90
N PRO A 79 -1.60 5.38 -10.64
CA PRO A 79 -1.66 6.45 -11.63
C PRO A 79 -1.37 7.78 -10.93
N SER A 80 -0.29 8.46 -11.33
CA SER A 80 0.11 9.73 -10.76
C SER A 80 0.45 10.72 -11.86
N HIS A 81 0.03 11.97 -11.68
CA HIS A 81 0.42 13.09 -12.53
C HIS A 81 1.72 13.76 -12.07
N THR A 82 2.30 13.33 -10.95
CA THR A 82 3.53 13.89 -10.41
C THR A 82 4.74 13.10 -10.92
N THR A 83 5.81 13.80 -11.28
CA THR A 83 7.09 13.18 -11.65
C THR A 83 8.00 12.90 -10.44
N THR A 84 7.65 13.40 -9.25
CA THR A 84 8.50 13.33 -8.05
C THR A 84 8.17 12.14 -7.15
N LEU A 85 6.91 11.75 -7.05
CA LEU A 85 6.44 10.72 -6.14
C LEU A 85 5.89 9.51 -6.90
N SER A 86 6.45 8.35 -6.60
CA SER A 86 5.96 7.04 -7.04
C SER A 86 5.28 6.32 -5.89
N SER A 87 4.26 5.50 -6.18
CA SER A 87 3.57 4.68 -5.17
C SER A 87 3.01 3.43 -5.82
N ILE A 88 2.75 2.42 -5.00
CA ILE A 88 1.99 1.22 -5.38
C ILE A 88 0.66 1.17 -4.64
N ASP A 89 -0.27 0.40 -5.19
CA ASP A 89 -1.56 0.13 -4.54
C ASP A 89 -1.73 -1.36 -4.23
N LEU A 90 -1.89 -2.19 -5.27
CA LEU A 90 -1.92 -3.64 -5.11
C LEU A 90 -0.49 -4.18 -5.13
N MET A 91 -0.20 -5.10 -4.23
CA MET A 91 0.96 -5.99 -4.31
C MET A 91 0.56 -7.36 -3.80
N ARG A 92 0.56 -8.36 -4.69
CA ARG A 92 0.04 -9.71 -4.43
C ARG A 92 1.01 -10.75 -4.97
N HIS A 93 1.03 -11.93 -4.35
CA HIS A 93 1.87 -13.05 -4.78
C HIS A 93 1.11 -14.36 -4.61
N SER A 94 1.41 -15.36 -5.44
CA SER A 94 0.85 -16.69 -5.31
C SER A 94 1.57 -17.51 -4.23
N GLU A 95 1.02 -18.66 -3.89
CA GLU A 95 1.66 -19.68 -3.04
C GLU A 95 2.92 -20.28 -3.67
N GLU A 96 3.05 -20.22 -5.00
CA GLU A 96 4.23 -20.66 -5.74
C GLU A 96 5.41 -19.68 -5.59
N ALA A 97 5.16 -18.47 -5.10
CA ALA A 97 6.18 -17.46 -4.95
C ALA A 97 7.15 -17.80 -3.80
N PRO A 98 8.47 -17.71 -4.01
CA PRO A 98 9.45 -18.07 -2.99
C PRO A 98 9.47 -17.06 -1.84
N SER A 99 9.97 -17.53 -0.70
CA SER A 99 10.24 -16.64 0.43
C SER A 99 11.22 -15.53 0.01
N GLY A 100 10.82 -14.27 0.21
CA GLY A 100 11.59 -13.11 -0.21
C GLY A 100 11.07 -12.41 -1.46
N ILE A 101 10.06 -12.95 -2.16
CA ILE A 101 9.50 -12.37 -3.38
C ILE A 101 9.06 -10.89 -3.21
N MET A 102 8.49 -10.56 -2.05
CA MET A 102 8.07 -9.19 -1.75
C MET A 102 9.27 -8.26 -1.59
N ASP A 103 10.33 -8.72 -0.91
CA ASP A 103 11.57 -7.94 -0.77
C ASP A 103 12.22 -7.72 -2.16
N PHE A 104 12.18 -8.74 -3.02
CA PHE A 104 12.65 -8.66 -4.42
C PHE A 104 11.83 -7.66 -5.24
N LEU A 105 10.50 -7.73 -5.16
CA LEU A 105 9.59 -6.78 -5.83
C LEU A 105 9.86 -5.33 -5.41
N PHE A 106 9.95 -5.06 -4.10
CA PHE A 106 10.21 -3.70 -3.61
C PHE A 106 11.54 -3.15 -4.10
N VAL A 107 12.61 -3.96 -4.04
CA VAL A 107 13.93 -3.51 -4.50
C VAL A 107 13.93 -3.19 -5.98
N ASN A 108 13.31 -4.03 -6.81
CA ASN A 108 13.22 -3.77 -8.25
C ASN A 108 12.33 -2.55 -8.55
N LEU A 109 11.22 -2.38 -7.84
CA LEU A 109 10.38 -1.18 -7.95
C LEU A 109 11.14 0.11 -7.62
N TYR A 110 11.97 0.10 -6.57
CA TYR A 110 12.80 1.27 -6.25
C TYR A 110 13.83 1.57 -7.33
N GLN A 111 14.50 0.54 -7.85
CA GLN A 111 15.47 0.71 -8.94
C GLN A 111 14.79 1.26 -10.20
N TRP A 112 13.62 0.70 -10.55
CA TRP A 112 12.83 1.20 -11.68
C TRP A 112 12.37 2.63 -11.46
N SER A 113 11.83 2.96 -10.27
CA SER A 113 11.40 4.34 -9.97
C SER A 113 12.57 5.33 -10.00
N GLN A 114 13.73 4.97 -9.46
CA GLN A 114 14.93 5.79 -9.55
C GLN A 114 15.36 6.01 -11.00
N ALA A 115 15.38 4.95 -11.83
CA ALA A 115 15.74 5.04 -13.24
C ALA A 115 14.76 5.91 -14.06
N ASN A 116 13.51 6.05 -13.60
CA ASN A 116 12.50 6.91 -14.22
C ASN A 116 12.42 8.32 -13.59
N GLY A 117 13.38 8.68 -12.72
CA GLY A 117 13.52 10.04 -12.20
C GLY A 117 12.65 10.39 -10.98
N TYR A 118 11.96 9.41 -10.39
CA TYR A 118 11.23 9.64 -9.15
C TYR A 118 12.18 9.88 -7.98
N GLN A 119 11.82 10.83 -7.11
CA GLN A 119 12.61 11.23 -5.94
C GLN A 119 12.17 10.51 -4.67
N GLU A 120 10.86 10.27 -4.54
CA GLU A 120 10.26 9.63 -3.38
C GLU A 120 9.45 8.39 -3.81
N PHE A 121 9.42 7.37 -2.95
CA PHE A 121 8.56 6.20 -3.11
C PHE A 121 7.69 6.03 -1.87
N ASN A 122 6.37 6.13 -2.04
CA ASN A 122 5.40 5.93 -0.99
C ASN A 122 5.00 4.45 -0.90
N LEU A 123 5.25 3.84 0.27
CA LEU A 123 4.87 2.46 0.57
C LEU A 123 3.44 2.32 1.12
N GLY A 124 2.68 3.40 1.14
CA GLY A 124 1.35 3.47 1.72
C GLY A 124 1.37 3.50 3.25
N MET A 125 0.19 3.64 3.84
CA MET A 125 0.03 3.81 5.28
C MET A 125 0.28 2.51 6.07
N SER A 126 0.80 2.64 7.29
CA SER A 126 0.74 1.60 8.33
C SER A 126 -0.11 2.12 9.49
N PRO A 127 -1.43 1.86 9.48
CA PRO A 127 -2.34 2.48 10.45
C PRO A 127 -2.06 2.03 11.88
N LEU A 128 -2.34 2.93 12.83
CA LEU A 128 -2.47 2.65 14.27
C LEU A 128 -1.21 2.11 14.98
N SER A 129 -0.04 2.14 14.35
CA SER A 129 1.20 1.59 14.92
C SER A 129 1.75 2.34 16.14
N ASN A 130 1.19 3.51 16.47
CA ASN A 130 1.53 4.32 17.64
C ASN A 130 0.34 4.51 18.61
N VAL A 131 -0.81 3.87 18.37
CA VAL A 131 -1.98 4.03 19.24
C VAL A 131 -1.77 3.25 20.53
N GLY A 132 -1.79 3.95 21.67
CA GLY A 132 -1.55 3.38 23.01
C GLY A 132 -0.31 3.92 23.75
N ALA A 133 0.46 4.83 23.15
CA ALA A 133 1.69 5.37 23.77
C ALA A 133 1.46 6.47 24.84
N SER A 134 0.22 6.86 25.16
CA SER A 134 -0.08 7.91 26.15
C SER A 134 -1.28 7.59 27.05
N ARG A 135 -1.22 8.10 28.28
CA ARG A 135 -1.74 7.52 29.53
C ARG A 135 -2.99 8.20 30.12
N TYR A 136 -3.90 8.76 29.32
CA TYR A 136 -5.11 9.42 29.82
C TYR A 136 -6.44 8.82 29.29
N ALA A 137 -7.08 8.04 30.19
CA ALA A 137 -8.51 7.79 30.48
C ALA A 137 -9.56 7.40 29.40
N PHE A 138 -10.32 6.33 29.69
CA PHE A 138 -11.61 5.81 29.13
C PHE A 138 -11.73 5.55 27.61
N VAL A 139 -11.07 6.33 26.76
CA VAL A 139 -11.12 6.20 25.30
C VAL A 139 -10.31 4.98 24.81
N SER A 140 -9.29 4.59 25.57
CA SER A 140 -8.38 3.49 25.27
C SER A 140 -9.08 2.13 25.21
N GLU A 141 -10.01 1.83 26.13
CA GLU A 141 -10.70 0.53 26.19
C GLU A 141 -11.61 0.32 24.96
N ARG A 142 -12.28 1.39 24.51
CA ARG A 142 -13.14 1.38 23.30
C ARG A 142 -12.32 1.30 22.01
N ILE A 143 -11.17 1.97 21.96
CA ILE A 143 -10.21 1.86 20.85
C ILE A 143 -9.55 0.48 20.84
N ALA A 144 -9.23 -0.11 21.99
CA ALA A 144 -8.68 -1.46 22.10
C ALA A 144 -9.68 -2.52 21.62
N GLY A 145 -10.95 -2.44 22.03
CA GLY A 145 -12.02 -3.33 21.54
C GLY A 145 -12.32 -3.17 20.04
N PHE A 146 -11.90 -2.06 19.44
CA PHE A 146 -11.98 -1.79 18.01
C PHE A 146 -10.76 -2.32 17.25
N ILE A 147 -9.54 -2.08 17.77
CA ILE A 147 -8.30 -2.70 17.28
C ILE A 147 -8.41 -4.22 17.28
N TYR A 148 -8.98 -4.81 18.34
CA TYR A 148 -9.16 -6.26 18.44
C TYR A 148 -10.03 -6.84 17.32
N ARG A 149 -11.19 -6.20 17.04
CA ARG A 149 -12.09 -6.65 15.96
C ARG A 149 -11.48 -6.44 14.57
N PHE A 150 -10.72 -5.35 14.39
CA PHE A 150 -10.10 -5.03 13.11
C PHE A 150 -8.81 -5.81 12.85
N SER A 151 -8.10 -6.26 13.89
CA SER A 151 -6.89 -7.08 13.78
C SER A 151 -7.15 -8.49 13.23
N GLN A 152 -8.38 -9.02 13.34
CA GLN A 152 -8.76 -10.30 12.74
C GLN A 152 -8.82 -10.18 11.20
N ASP A 153 -9.26 -9.03 10.68
CA ASP A 153 -9.42 -8.80 9.24
C ASP A 153 -8.21 -8.13 8.59
N PHE A 154 -7.50 -7.26 9.31
CA PHE A 154 -6.26 -6.61 8.89
C PHE A 154 -5.10 -7.21 9.66
N TYR A 155 -4.40 -8.13 8.99
CA TYR A 155 -3.04 -8.55 9.30
C TYR A 155 -2.27 -7.55 10.18
N GLY A 156 -1.87 -8.02 11.37
CA GLY A 156 -1.37 -7.21 12.48
C GLY A 156 -0.53 -6.02 12.06
N PHE A 157 -1.03 -4.81 12.34
CA PHE A 157 -0.43 -3.51 11.99
C PHE A 157 1.05 -3.39 12.35
N GLN A 158 1.46 -4.05 13.44
CA GLN A 158 2.83 -4.07 13.91
C GLN A 158 3.75 -4.90 12.98
N GLY A 159 3.25 -6.01 12.42
CA GLY A 159 3.98 -6.82 11.44
C GLY A 159 4.19 -6.07 10.13
N LEU A 160 3.16 -5.38 9.64
CA LEU A 160 3.26 -4.55 8.42
C LEU A 160 4.24 -3.38 8.60
N ARG A 161 4.17 -2.67 9.74
CA ARG A 161 5.13 -1.59 10.02
C ARG A 161 6.55 -2.11 10.16
N ASN A 162 6.76 -3.19 10.93
CA ASN A 162 8.08 -3.79 11.08
C ASN A 162 8.65 -4.27 9.74
N TYR A 163 7.79 -4.77 8.85
CA TYR A 163 8.21 -5.10 7.49
C TYR A 163 8.61 -3.85 6.69
N LYS A 164 7.80 -2.79 6.72
CA LYS A 164 8.12 -1.52 6.01
C LYS A 164 9.37 -0.82 6.56
N ASN A 165 9.69 -0.97 7.85
CA ASN A 165 10.92 -0.42 8.45
C ASN A 165 12.20 -0.91 7.77
N LYS A 166 12.15 -2.00 6.99
CA LYS A 166 13.27 -2.45 6.18
C LYS A 166 13.61 -1.49 5.03
N PHE A 167 12.65 -0.67 4.59
CA PHE A 167 12.73 0.13 3.38
C PHE A 167 12.40 1.62 3.59
N VAL A 168 11.63 1.95 4.63
CA VAL A 168 11.18 3.32 4.90
C VAL A 168 12.20 4.04 5.77
N TYR A 169 12.65 5.20 5.30
CA TYR A 169 13.54 6.10 6.06
C TYR A 169 12.78 7.21 6.79
N ASP A 170 11.67 7.69 6.22
CA ASP A 170 10.86 8.79 6.77
C ASP A 170 9.41 8.33 7.02
N TRP A 171 8.91 8.60 8.23
CA TRP A 171 7.55 8.27 8.65
C TRP A 171 6.73 9.55 8.85
N ARG A 172 5.88 9.87 7.87
CA ARG A 172 4.99 11.04 7.94
C ARG A 172 3.67 10.71 8.66
N PRO A 173 3.30 11.43 9.74
CA PRO A 173 2.05 11.16 10.44
C PRO A 173 0.84 11.55 9.57
N ARG A 174 -0.24 10.77 9.66
CA ARG A 174 -1.53 11.05 9.03
C ARG A 174 -2.59 11.17 10.11
N TYR A 175 -3.46 12.17 9.98
CA TYR A 175 -4.46 12.52 10.99
C TYR A 175 -5.86 12.44 10.41
N ILE A 176 -6.82 12.10 11.27
CA ILE A 176 -8.25 12.15 10.94
C ILE A 176 -8.81 13.42 11.58
N ALA A 177 -9.34 14.32 10.76
CA ALA A 177 -10.08 15.48 11.23
C ALA A 177 -11.54 15.07 11.50
N PHE A 178 -12.03 15.36 12.70
CA PHE A 178 -13.43 15.11 13.08
C PHE A 178 -13.97 16.27 13.92
N ARG A 179 -15.29 16.47 13.88
CA ARG A 179 -15.94 17.54 14.64
C ARG A 179 -15.85 17.25 16.14
N LYS A 180 -15.51 18.25 16.96
CA LYS A 180 -15.38 18.14 18.43
C LYS A 180 -16.64 17.57 19.12
N SER A 181 -17.82 17.77 18.54
CA SER A 181 -19.10 17.26 19.05
C SER A 181 -19.41 15.82 18.64
N SER A 182 -18.63 15.23 17.73
CA SER A 182 -18.84 13.89 17.22
C SER A 182 -18.06 12.87 18.05
N SER A 183 -18.64 11.68 18.24
CA SER A 183 -17.93 10.60 18.91
C SER A 183 -16.84 10.05 18.00
N ILE A 184 -15.57 10.19 18.41
CA ILE A 184 -14.40 9.59 17.74
C ILE A 184 -14.62 8.11 17.42
N ALA A 185 -15.20 7.35 18.37
CA ALA A 185 -15.46 5.93 18.18
C ALA A 185 -16.45 5.67 17.05
N PHE A 186 -17.51 6.49 16.94
CA PHE A 186 -18.51 6.37 15.88
C PHE A 186 -17.91 6.71 14.50
N THR A 187 -17.14 7.80 14.41
CA THR A 187 -16.43 8.18 13.17
C THR A 187 -15.46 7.07 12.74
N MET A 188 -14.71 6.49 13.67
CA MET A 188 -13.81 5.39 13.39
C MET A 188 -14.53 4.13 12.90
N ILE A 189 -15.69 3.78 13.48
CA ILE A 189 -16.54 2.67 13.00
C ILE A 189 -17.06 2.95 11.59
N GLN A 190 -17.55 4.15 11.32
CA GLN A 190 -18.02 4.53 9.98
C GLN A 190 -16.92 4.41 8.93
N LEU A 191 -15.71 4.91 9.25
CA LEU A 191 -14.55 4.77 8.38
C LEU A 191 -14.22 3.29 8.12
N MET A 192 -14.25 2.44 9.15
CA MET A 192 -14.00 1.01 8.96
C MET A 192 -15.06 0.31 8.10
N LEU A 193 -16.34 0.59 8.34
CA LEU A 193 -17.43 0.04 7.52
C LEU A 193 -17.36 0.53 6.07
N LEU A 194 -16.79 1.71 5.85
CA LEU A 194 -16.55 2.23 4.51
C LEU A 194 -15.37 1.52 3.83
N ILE A 195 -14.26 1.29 4.55
CA ILE A 195 -13.09 0.54 4.07
C ILE A 195 -13.43 -0.93 3.79
N SER A 196 -14.32 -1.54 4.56
CA SER A 196 -14.72 -2.94 4.37
C SER A 196 -15.68 -3.15 3.19
N LYS A 197 -16.25 -2.08 2.61
CA LYS A 197 -17.18 -2.18 1.48
C LYS A 197 -16.43 -2.03 0.15
N ARG A 198 -16.75 -2.89 -0.82
CA ARG A 198 -16.43 -2.65 -2.22
C ARG A 198 -17.21 -1.42 -2.68
N ARG A 199 -16.52 -0.31 -2.91
CA ARG A 199 -17.08 0.82 -3.64
C ARG A 199 -16.39 0.83 -4.99
N LEU A 200 -17.17 0.66 -6.05
CA LEU A 200 -16.72 0.94 -7.40
C LEU A 200 -16.46 2.45 -7.44
N LEU A 201 -15.19 2.86 -7.42
CA LEU A 201 -14.84 4.24 -7.73
C LEU A 201 -14.91 4.35 -9.25
N ALA A 202 -15.75 5.24 -9.77
CA ALA A 202 -15.68 5.55 -11.19
C ALA A 202 -14.37 6.32 -11.45
N PRO A 203 -13.75 6.22 -12.63
CA PRO A 203 -12.49 6.94 -12.95
C PRO A 203 -12.54 8.45 -12.65
N GLN A 204 -13.73 9.04 -12.73
CA GLN A 204 -14.04 10.44 -12.44
C GLN A 204 -14.05 10.82 -10.93
N ASP A 205 -14.03 9.84 -10.02
CA ASP A 205 -14.05 10.07 -8.56
C ASP A 205 -12.64 10.17 -7.95
N ILE A 206 -11.59 9.94 -8.74
CA ILE A 206 -10.19 9.97 -8.30
C ILE A 206 -9.62 11.37 -8.58
N GLN A 207 -9.97 12.34 -7.73
CA GLN A 207 -9.22 13.61 -7.65
C GLN A 207 -8.09 13.47 -6.65
N TYR A 208 -6.85 13.51 -7.14
CA TYR A 208 -5.68 13.72 -6.29
C TYR A 208 -5.53 15.22 -6.04
N ASP A 209 -6.03 15.69 -4.89
CA ASP A 209 -5.68 17.03 -4.42
C ASP A 209 -4.19 17.03 -4.05
N ASP A 210 -3.46 17.90 -4.73
CA ASP A 210 -2.05 18.18 -4.47
C ASP A 210 -1.96 18.79 -3.06
N VAL A 211 -1.62 17.96 -2.06
CA VAL A 211 -1.38 18.46 -0.70
C VAL A 211 -0.03 19.15 -0.70
N THR A 212 -0.01 20.36 -1.23
CA THR A 212 1.06 21.34 -1.05
C THR A 212 1.07 21.70 0.43
N VAL A 213 2.03 21.12 1.17
CA VAL A 213 2.38 21.60 2.49
C VAL A 213 3.12 22.92 2.27
N SER A 214 2.45 24.04 2.56
CA SER A 214 3.12 25.34 2.66
C SER A 214 4.18 25.26 3.76
N GLU A 215 5.45 25.32 3.38
CA GLU A 215 6.55 25.58 4.31
C GLU A 215 6.46 27.03 4.78
N ASP A 216 5.78 27.26 5.91
CA ASP A 216 5.91 28.52 6.64
C ASP A 216 7.15 28.41 7.54
N SER A 217 8.27 28.89 7.01
CA SER A 217 9.56 28.98 7.70
C SER A 217 9.96 30.44 7.89
N SER A 218 9.29 31.13 8.82
CA SER A 218 9.84 32.34 9.42
C SER A 218 9.21 32.62 10.79
N GLU A 219 9.94 32.28 11.86
CA GLU A 219 10.10 33.11 13.07
C GLU A 219 10.87 32.33 14.15
N VAL A 220 12.20 32.30 14.01
CA VAL A 220 13.11 32.23 15.17
C VAL A 220 14.21 33.26 14.93
N SER A 221 13.98 34.48 15.38
CA SER A 221 15.05 35.44 15.63
C SER A 221 14.63 36.39 16.74
N ASP A 222 15.52 36.50 17.72
CA ASP A 222 15.69 37.59 18.67
C ASP A 222 14.77 37.68 19.88
N ARG A 223 15.26 37.12 21.00
CA ARG A 223 15.28 37.82 22.28
C ARG A 223 16.62 37.56 22.98
N SER A 224 17.49 38.55 22.86
CA SER A 224 18.50 38.91 23.87
C SER A 224 17.82 39.41 25.13
#